data_AF-A0A4Q0XY38-F1
#
_entry.id   AF-A0A4Q0XY38-F1
#
_cell.length_a   1.000
_cell.length_b   1.000
_cell.length_c   1.000
_cell.angle_alpha   90.00
_cell.angle_beta   90.00
_cell.angle_gamma   90.00
#
_symmetry.space_group_name_H-M   'P 1'
#
loop_
_entity.id
_entity.type
_entity.pdbx_description
1 polymer ?
#
loop_
_entity_poly.entity_id
_entity_poly.type
_entity_poly.pdbx_seq_one_letter_code
_entity_poly.pdbx_strand_id
1 'polypeptide(L)'
;MKVYEKVYLILQELGGRASEGNIVDKYIEMFPDYDEAYTKTKTSSKSKIRGTINAEIVRNSLHKNIKLDKSKQPYEYYIDMDTIHKYIIVQPIGKTNTIKGFITNNSERWAESREYQKKWLQSLHSTVLFTKDKKVFAKGLITKLAVSDDDEYPLDYYYDLRLVDYIEYDKIIEYSEHKQGIFRHYELLEKEKSDRIFKYINLVEQEVYLDDIGADERFQHTLNDIVAIPSTKPIFAKNPIEQNGRRIFPRNLGYAKAAIERAAYKCEINQDHKSFISNSSQKQYVEAHHFIPLKFQDDFLYSLDVPANIVSLCPNCHRLIHFASFNEKKKILLHLFNKRKDFLQKYKIPITEEELYEIYNS
;
A
#
# COMPACT_ATOMS: atom_id res chain seq x y z
N MET A 1 25.10 16.47 -2.03
CA MET A 1 23.90 16.84 -2.81
C MET A 1 24.16 18.15 -3.52
N LYS A 2 23.85 18.21 -4.81
CA LYS A 2 23.91 19.44 -5.61
C LYS A 2 22.75 20.37 -5.21
N VAL A 3 22.84 21.67 -5.52
CA VAL A 3 21.86 22.66 -5.02
C VAL A 3 20.46 22.38 -5.55
N TYR A 4 20.33 21.98 -6.82
CA TYR A 4 19.03 21.61 -7.38
C TYR A 4 18.35 20.42 -6.67
N GLU A 5 19.12 19.44 -6.17
CA GLU A 5 18.57 18.28 -5.43
C GLU A 5 18.02 18.76 -4.09
N LYS A 6 18.74 19.65 -3.42
CA LYS A 6 18.31 20.26 -2.16
C LYS A 6 17.06 21.14 -2.35
N VAL A 7 16.98 21.90 -3.44
CA VAL A 7 15.78 22.69 -3.77
C VAL A 7 14.58 21.83 -4.12
N TYR A 8 14.78 20.68 -4.75
CA TYR A 8 13.71 19.70 -4.95
C TYR A 8 13.10 19.25 -3.62
N LEU A 9 13.94 18.94 -2.63
CA LEU A 9 13.47 18.54 -1.28
C LEU A 9 12.76 19.67 -0.54
N ILE A 10 13.28 20.89 -0.64
CA ILE A 10 12.63 22.07 -0.05
C ILE A 10 11.24 22.28 -0.66
N LEU A 11 11.13 22.17 -1.98
CA LEU A 11 9.84 22.27 -2.66
C LEU A 11 8.88 21.18 -2.25
N GLN A 12 9.37 19.96 -2.00
CA GLN A 12 8.56 18.91 -1.41
C GLN A 12 8.03 19.36 -0.04
N GLU A 13 8.89 19.74 0.90
CA GLU A 13 8.47 20.15 2.25
C GLU A 13 7.48 21.33 2.26
N LEU A 14 7.63 22.27 1.31
CA LEU A 14 6.75 23.42 1.15
C LEU A 14 5.44 23.11 0.38
N GLY A 15 5.06 21.84 0.26
CA GLY A 15 3.80 21.44 -0.36
C GLY A 15 3.80 21.48 -1.89
N GLY A 16 4.98 21.40 -2.50
CA GLY A 16 5.16 21.28 -3.94
C GLY A 16 5.31 22.59 -4.70
N ARG A 17 5.16 23.75 -4.04
CA ARG A 17 5.22 25.06 -4.69
C ARG A 17 5.68 26.11 -3.69
N ALA A 18 6.66 26.92 -4.07
CA ALA A 18 7.18 27.98 -3.21
C ALA A 18 7.82 29.12 -4.00
N SER A 19 7.81 30.32 -3.41
CA SER A 19 8.58 31.45 -3.92
C SER A 19 10.08 31.22 -3.73
N GLU A 20 10.90 31.93 -4.52
CA GLU A 20 12.36 31.93 -4.33
C GLU A 20 12.77 32.28 -2.88
N GLY A 21 12.12 33.28 -2.29
CA GLY A 21 12.40 33.71 -0.92
C GLY A 21 12.18 32.59 0.08
N ASN A 22 11.04 31.91 -0.02
CA ASN A 22 10.70 30.80 0.86
C ASN A 22 11.68 29.63 0.67
N ILE A 23 12.12 29.35 -0.56
CA ILE A 23 13.11 28.32 -0.82
C ILE A 23 14.45 28.68 -0.18
N VAL A 24 14.92 29.93 -0.34
CA VAL A 24 16.18 30.41 0.23
C VAL A 24 16.16 30.33 1.75
N ASP A 25 15.07 30.77 2.37
CA ASP A 25 14.91 30.73 3.82
C ASP A 25 14.91 29.28 4.33
N LYS A 26 14.14 28.41 3.67
CA LYS A 26 14.08 26.99 4.03
C LYS A 26 15.36 26.22 3.73
N TYR A 27 16.13 26.63 2.72
CA TYR A 27 17.44 26.04 2.41
C TYR A 27 18.42 26.26 3.55
N ILE A 28 18.45 27.47 4.11
CA ILE A 28 19.35 27.78 5.23
C ILE A 28 18.93 27.02 6.48
N GLU A 29 17.62 26.87 6.71
CA GLU A 29 17.07 26.06 7.80
C GLU A 29 17.46 24.58 7.67
N MET A 30 17.26 23.98 6.48
CA MET A 30 17.48 22.54 6.26
C MET A 30 18.96 22.16 6.06
N PHE A 31 19.82 23.09 5.67
CA PHE A 31 21.23 22.83 5.32
C PHE A 31 22.19 23.83 6.00
N PRO A 32 22.29 23.83 7.34
CA PRO A 32 23.07 24.81 8.10
C PRO A 32 24.58 24.80 7.78
N ASP A 33 25.14 23.66 7.36
CA ASP A 33 26.53 23.54 6.91
C ASP A 33 26.90 24.51 5.78
N TYR A 34 25.90 24.94 4.98
CA TYR A 34 26.10 25.94 3.95
C TYR A 34 26.51 27.29 4.57
N ASP A 35 25.86 27.69 5.67
CA ASP A 35 26.18 28.94 6.35
C ASP A 35 27.59 28.89 6.96
N GLU A 36 27.97 27.77 7.56
CA GLU A 36 29.30 27.58 8.16
C GLU A 36 30.44 27.76 7.15
N ALA A 37 30.27 27.24 5.93
CA ALA A 37 31.27 27.34 4.86
C ALA A 37 31.45 28.78 4.31
N TYR A 38 30.46 29.66 4.49
CA TYR A 38 30.43 30.99 3.85
C TYR A 38 30.50 32.18 4.81
N THR A 39 30.64 31.93 6.11
CA THR A 39 30.84 32.95 7.18
C THR A 39 32.05 33.89 6.98
N LYS A 40 32.96 33.61 6.03
CA LYS A 40 34.20 34.39 5.80
C LYS A 40 34.13 35.44 4.70
N THR A 41 32.94 35.88 4.27
CA THR A 41 32.80 36.78 3.09
C THR A 41 31.88 37.98 3.33
N LYS A 42 32.05 39.04 2.53
CA LYS A 42 31.24 40.28 2.61
C LYS A 42 29.78 40.12 2.18
N THR A 43 29.41 39.06 1.47
CA THR A 43 28.05 38.82 0.97
C THR A 43 27.33 37.83 1.89
N SER A 44 26.11 38.16 2.32
CA SER A 44 25.32 37.27 3.18
C SER A 44 25.04 35.92 2.53
N SER A 45 24.95 34.86 3.34
CA SER A 45 24.67 33.51 2.85
C SER A 45 23.36 33.45 2.05
N LYS A 46 22.32 34.19 2.48
CA LYS A 46 21.05 34.39 1.76
C LYS A 46 21.25 34.91 0.33
N SER A 47 22.04 35.97 0.15
CA SER A 47 22.28 36.57 -1.17
C SER A 47 23.07 35.63 -2.09
N LYS A 48 23.99 34.84 -1.53
CA LYS A 48 24.76 33.86 -2.29
C LYS A 48 23.93 32.67 -2.73
N ILE A 49 23.20 32.04 -1.80
CA ILE A 49 22.38 30.87 -2.14
C ILE A 49 21.28 31.26 -3.12
N ARG A 50 20.69 32.47 -2.98
CA ARG A 50 19.78 33.02 -3.99
C ARG A 50 20.43 33.11 -5.36
N GLY A 51 21.65 33.63 -5.45
CA GLY A 51 22.44 33.66 -6.68
C GLY A 51 22.70 32.27 -7.26
N THR A 52 23.06 31.29 -6.41
CA THR A 52 23.32 29.91 -6.81
C THR A 52 22.06 29.20 -7.27
N ILE A 53 20.93 29.33 -6.56
CA ILE A 53 19.63 28.79 -6.94
C ILE A 53 19.21 29.34 -8.32
N ASN A 54 19.35 30.66 -8.53
CA ASN A 54 19.08 31.26 -9.84
C ASN A 54 20.01 30.73 -10.93
N ALA A 55 21.31 30.58 -10.64
CA ALA A 55 22.25 30.07 -11.62
C ALA A 55 22.01 28.59 -11.95
N GLU A 56 21.68 27.75 -10.97
CA GLU A 56 21.50 26.32 -11.16
C GLU A 56 20.11 25.94 -11.67
N ILE A 57 19.05 26.69 -11.32
CA ILE A 57 17.67 26.35 -11.66
C ILE A 57 17.12 27.20 -12.81
N VAL A 58 17.45 28.50 -12.85
CA VAL A 58 16.92 29.42 -13.90
C VAL A 58 17.79 29.41 -15.14
N ARG A 59 19.12 29.37 -15.01
CA ARG A 59 20.05 29.36 -16.17
C ARG A 59 20.34 27.96 -16.70
N ASN A 60 20.10 26.91 -15.91
CA ASN A 60 20.37 25.54 -16.30
C ASN A 60 19.06 24.74 -16.27
N SER A 61 18.50 24.50 -17.45
CA SER A 61 17.28 23.74 -17.74
C SER A 61 17.36 22.23 -17.39
N LEU A 62 18.13 21.85 -16.36
CA LEU A 62 18.55 20.48 -16.08
C LEU A 62 17.68 19.74 -15.06
N HIS A 63 16.76 20.38 -14.35
CA HIS A 63 15.91 19.67 -13.40
C HIS A 63 14.58 19.22 -14.03
N LYS A 64 14.50 17.94 -14.42
CA LYS A 64 13.31 17.32 -15.03
C LYS A 64 12.00 17.49 -14.24
N ASN A 65 12.07 17.72 -12.93
CA ASN A 65 10.90 17.75 -12.05
C ASN A 65 10.59 19.14 -11.44
N ILE A 66 11.48 20.15 -11.56
CA ILE A 66 11.24 21.49 -10.99
C ILE A 66 10.91 22.43 -12.15
N LYS A 67 9.75 23.07 -12.06
CA LYS A 67 9.24 24.02 -13.04
C LYS A 67 9.19 25.41 -12.41
N LEU A 68 9.31 26.44 -13.25
CA LEU A 68 9.24 27.85 -12.85
C LEU A 68 7.96 28.47 -13.39
N ASP A 69 7.15 29.04 -12.51
CA ASP A 69 5.97 29.81 -12.83
C ASP A 69 6.30 31.30 -12.90
N LYS A 70 6.56 31.78 -14.12
CA LYS A 70 6.87 33.19 -14.38
C LYS A 70 5.64 34.11 -14.34
N SER A 71 4.43 33.56 -14.21
CA SER A 71 3.20 34.35 -14.13
C SER A 71 2.99 34.97 -12.73
N LYS A 72 3.72 34.50 -11.71
CA LYS A 72 3.65 34.98 -10.33
C LYS A 72 4.76 35.99 -10.04
N GLN A 73 4.52 36.92 -9.11
CA GLN A 73 5.53 37.87 -8.61
C GLN A 73 5.46 37.89 -7.07
N PRO A 74 6.52 37.48 -6.35
CA PRO A 74 7.77 36.90 -6.87
C PRO A 74 7.52 35.58 -7.63
N TYR A 75 8.42 35.23 -8.56
CA TYR A 75 8.33 33.95 -9.28
C TYR A 75 8.26 32.77 -8.31
N GLU A 76 7.44 31.77 -8.65
CA GLU A 76 7.31 30.55 -7.87
C GLU A 76 7.92 29.37 -8.61
N TYR A 77 8.60 28.52 -7.86
CA TYR A 77 9.04 27.22 -8.33
C TYR A 77 8.03 26.18 -7.86
N TYR A 78 7.78 25.18 -8.68
CA TYR A 78 6.87 24.09 -8.33
C TYR A 78 7.36 22.76 -8.87
N ILE A 79 6.96 21.70 -8.19
CA ILE A 79 7.13 20.32 -8.61
C ILE A 79 5.75 19.74 -8.87
N ASP A 80 5.65 18.87 -9.86
CA ASP A 80 4.43 18.15 -10.09
C ASP A 80 4.32 17.07 -9.00
N MET A 81 3.41 17.28 -8.05
CA MET A 81 3.22 16.41 -6.89
C MET A 81 2.86 14.98 -7.30
N ASP A 82 2.19 14.79 -8.44
CA ASP A 82 1.86 13.48 -9.00
C ASP A 82 3.09 12.78 -9.58
N THR A 83 4.14 13.55 -9.91
CA THR A 83 5.46 13.05 -10.29
C THR A 83 6.47 13.02 -9.14
N ILE A 84 6.08 13.39 -7.90
CA ILE A 84 6.97 13.27 -6.75
C ILE A 84 7.39 11.83 -6.62
N HIS A 85 8.71 11.65 -6.72
CA HIS A 85 9.34 10.35 -6.64
C HIS A 85 9.17 9.88 -5.21
N LYS A 86 8.18 9.02 -4.98
CA LYS A 86 8.06 8.30 -3.73
C LYS A 86 9.14 7.24 -3.79
N TYR A 87 10.23 7.41 -3.05
CA TYR A 87 11.17 6.31 -2.89
C TYR A 87 10.53 5.27 -1.97
N ILE A 88 10.93 4.01 -2.17
CA ILE A 88 10.68 2.96 -1.19
C ILE A 88 11.91 2.87 -0.30
N ILE A 89 11.66 2.88 0.99
CA ILE A 89 12.65 2.52 2.00
C ILE A 89 12.24 1.18 2.55
N VAL A 90 13.16 0.23 2.64
CA VAL A 90 12.91 -1.00 3.38
C VAL A 90 13.62 -0.90 4.72
N GLN A 91 12.83 -1.00 5.80
CA GLN A 91 13.31 -0.85 7.17
C GLN A 91 13.07 -2.11 7.99
N PRO A 92 14.09 -2.95 8.20
CA PRO A 92 14.02 -4.02 9.19
C PRO A 92 14.06 -3.45 10.60
N ILE A 93 13.15 -3.87 11.48
CA ILE A 93 13.13 -3.38 12.89
C ILE A 93 14.11 -4.13 13.80
N GLY A 94 14.96 -4.99 13.23
CA GLY A 94 15.92 -5.81 13.95
C GLY A 94 15.32 -7.06 14.62
N LYS A 95 16.20 -7.86 15.23
CA LYS A 95 15.81 -9.12 15.89
C LYS A 95 15.14 -8.89 17.26
N THR A 96 15.61 -7.90 18.00
CA THR A 96 15.22 -7.61 19.39
C THR A 96 13.82 -6.99 19.51
N ASN A 97 13.44 -6.09 18.59
CA ASN A 97 12.15 -5.42 18.64
C ASN A 97 11.01 -6.34 18.21
N THR A 98 9.96 -6.47 19.02
CA THR A 98 8.71 -7.14 18.60
C THR A 98 7.87 -6.18 17.74
N ILE A 99 7.01 -6.71 16.86
CA ILE A 99 6.09 -5.87 16.07
C ILE A 99 5.20 -5.02 17.00
N LYS A 100 4.68 -5.62 18.08
CA LYS A 100 3.87 -4.89 19.07
C LYS A 100 4.66 -3.77 19.74
N GLY A 101 5.88 -4.06 20.20
CA GLY A 101 6.75 -3.06 20.82
C GLY A 101 7.13 -1.92 19.87
N PHE A 102 7.38 -2.25 18.59
CA PHE A 102 7.59 -1.24 17.56
C PHE A 102 6.37 -0.32 17.43
N ILE A 103 5.18 -0.90 17.23
CA ILE A 103 3.94 -0.10 17.04
C ILE A 103 3.67 0.78 18.25
N THR A 104 3.91 0.29 19.48
CA THR A 104 3.67 1.08 20.69
C THR A 104 4.67 2.21 20.88
N ASN A 105 5.95 1.97 20.62
CA ASN A 105 7.01 2.93 20.94
C ASN A 105 7.40 3.85 19.78
N ASN A 106 7.02 3.47 18.55
CA ASN A 106 7.43 4.11 17.31
C ASN A 106 6.22 4.22 16.37
N SER A 107 5.05 4.59 16.88
CA SER A 107 3.85 4.74 16.05
C SER A 107 3.94 5.91 15.07
N GLU A 108 4.71 6.94 15.41
CA GLU A 108 4.78 8.21 14.68
C GLU A 108 6.20 8.69 14.39
N ARG A 109 7.22 8.04 14.97
CA ARG A 109 8.63 8.45 14.87
C ARG A 109 9.55 7.24 14.88
N TRP A 110 10.68 7.34 14.18
CA TRP A 110 11.79 6.38 14.24
C TRP A 110 13.12 7.12 14.18
N ALA A 111 14.10 6.68 14.96
CA ALA A 111 15.43 7.27 15.01
C ALA A 111 16.44 6.41 14.22
N GLU A 112 17.34 7.02 13.47
CA GLU A 112 18.39 6.34 12.69
C GLU A 112 19.78 6.91 12.95
N SER A 113 20.77 6.04 12.72
CA SER A 113 22.18 6.40 12.89
C SER A 113 22.66 7.40 11.83
N ARG A 114 23.77 8.08 12.14
CA ARG A 114 24.42 9.02 11.22
C ARG A 114 24.88 8.38 9.89
N GLU A 115 25.01 7.04 9.83
CA GLU A 115 25.35 6.33 8.60
C GLU A 115 24.35 6.64 7.45
N TYR A 116 23.08 6.83 7.79
CA TYR A 116 22.00 7.11 6.82
C TYR A 116 21.81 8.59 6.51
N GLN A 117 22.62 9.49 7.08
CA GLN A 117 22.49 10.94 6.91
C GLN A 117 22.49 11.38 5.44
N LYS A 118 23.26 10.71 4.56
CA LYS A 118 23.28 11.03 3.11
C LYS A 118 21.93 10.76 2.42
N LYS A 119 21.17 9.78 2.93
CA LYS A 119 19.86 9.34 2.42
C LYS A 119 18.70 10.06 3.11
N TRP A 120 18.92 10.57 4.33
CA TRP A 120 17.93 11.22 5.18
C TRP A 120 17.11 12.29 4.45
N LEU A 121 17.75 13.32 3.93
CA LEU A 121 17.05 14.41 3.24
C LEU A 121 16.28 13.92 2.00
N GLN A 122 16.81 12.92 1.29
CA GLN A 122 16.16 12.33 0.10
C GLN A 122 14.92 11.50 0.43
N SER A 123 14.73 11.14 1.70
CA SER A 123 13.66 10.26 2.16
C SER A 123 12.35 10.97 2.47
N LEU A 124 12.32 12.32 2.51
CA LEU A 124 11.09 13.06 2.76
C LEU A 124 10.02 12.66 1.74
N HIS A 125 8.80 12.37 2.21
CA HIS A 125 7.68 11.85 1.40
C HIS A 125 7.87 10.46 0.79
N SER A 126 8.90 9.74 1.20
CA SER A 126 9.09 8.34 0.82
C SER A 126 8.22 7.42 1.66
N THR A 127 7.87 6.27 1.09
CA THR A 127 7.17 5.21 1.84
C THR A 127 8.20 4.26 2.41
N VAL A 128 8.18 4.12 3.73
CA VAL A 128 8.95 3.12 4.47
C VAL A 128 8.12 1.85 4.58
N LEU A 129 8.67 0.72 4.16
CA LEU A 129 8.13 -0.61 4.39
C LEU A 129 8.85 -1.18 5.61
N PHE A 130 8.13 -1.30 6.72
CA PHE A 130 8.67 -1.88 7.94
C PHE A 130 8.59 -3.40 7.88
N THR A 131 9.72 -4.05 8.14
CA THR A 131 9.87 -5.49 7.98
C THR A 131 10.38 -6.17 9.25
N LYS A 132 9.90 -7.39 9.48
CA LYS A 132 10.41 -8.30 10.51
C LYS A 132 10.27 -9.74 10.01
N ASP A 133 11.32 -10.56 10.18
CA ASP A 133 11.31 -11.99 9.85
C ASP A 133 10.77 -12.28 8.43
N LYS A 134 11.26 -11.53 7.43
CA LYS A 134 10.83 -11.59 6.02
C LYS A 134 9.32 -11.31 5.81
N LYS A 135 8.73 -10.49 6.67
CA LYS A 135 7.35 -10.01 6.51
C LYS A 135 7.32 -8.51 6.52
N VAL A 136 6.61 -7.92 5.57
CA VAL A 136 6.23 -6.51 5.64
C VAL A 136 4.99 -6.42 6.52
N PHE A 137 5.05 -5.67 7.61
CA PHE A 137 3.95 -5.59 8.59
C PHE A 137 3.30 -4.21 8.67
N ALA A 138 4.01 -3.17 8.24
CA ALA A 138 3.50 -1.81 8.17
C ALA A 138 4.16 -1.02 7.05
N LYS A 139 3.51 0.07 6.65
CA LYS A 139 4.05 1.12 5.80
C LYS A 139 3.97 2.47 6.53
N GLY A 140 4.98 3.30 6.39
CA GLY A 140 5.00 4.67 6.92
C GLY A 140 5.24 5.67 5.80
N LEU A 141 4.37 6.67 5.64
CA LEU A 141 4.67 7.81 4.77
C LEU A 141 5.46 8.84 5.57
N ILE A 142 6.71 9.10 5.20
CA ILE A 142 7.54 10.10 5.90
C ILE A 142 6.95 11.50 5.68
N THR A 143 6.53 12.13 6.77
CA THR A 143 5.90 13.46 6.77
C THR A 143 6.85 14.56 7.20
N LYS A 144 7.83 14.24 8.05
CA LYS A 144 8.79 15.21 8.57
C LYS A 144 10.10 14.53 8.93
N LEU A 145 11.18 15.29 8.84
CA LEU A 145 12.51 14.90 9.27
C LEU A 145 13.00 15.88 10.34
N ALA A 146 13.69 15.42 11.37
CA ALA A 146 14.31 16.28 12.39
C ALA A 146 15.69 15.75 12.81
N VAL A 147 16.55 16.65 13.31
CA VAL A 147 17.78 16.27 14.00
C VAL A 147 17.43 16.01 15.46
N SER A 148 17.98 14.93 16.02
CA SER A 148 17.84 14.53 17.42
C SER A 148 19.09 14.91 18.21
N ASP A 149 18.95 15.15 19.50
CA ASP A 149 20.07 15.36 20.44
C ASP A 149 20.75 14.02 20.84
N ASP A 150 20.27 12.89 20.31
CA ASP A 150 20.87 11.57 20.52
C ASP A 150 22.13 11.40 19.65
N ASP A 151 23.28 11.21 20.29
CA ASP A 151 24.57 11.05 19.62
C ASP A 151 24.65 9.75 18.77
N GLU A 152 23.97 8.68 19.19
CA GLU A 152 23.94 7.41 18.48
C GLU A 152 22.93 7.45 17.31
N TYR A 153 21.77 8.06 17.55
CA TYR A 153 20.68 8.18 16.59
C TYR A 153 20.27 9.64 16.31
N PRO A 154 21.13 10.42 15.61
CA PRO A 154 20.94 11.86 15.47
C PRO A 154 19.85 12.25 14.46
N LEU A 155 19.13 11.29 13.85
CA LEU A 155 18.16 11.54 12.78
C LEU A 155 16.80 10.96 13.15
N ASP A 156 15.78 11.83 13.29
CA ASP A 156 14.40 11.43 13.51
C ASP A 156 13.58 11.52 12.21
N TYR A 157 12.80 10.47 11.97
CA TYR A 157 11.84 10.35 10.87
C TYR A 157 10.46 10.29 11.46
N TYR A 158 9.59 11.23 11.08
CA TYR A 158 8.18 11.21 11.43
C TYR A 158 7.37 10.69 10.26
N TYR A 159 6.36 9.88 10.54
CA TYR A 159 5.58 9.24 9.49
C TYR A 159 4.13 8.96 9.89
N ASP A 160 3.26 8.89 8.88
CA ASP A 160 1.92 8.31 9.00
C ASP A 160 2.03 6.78 8.87
N LEU A 161 2.03 6.08 10.02
CA LEU A 161 2.14 4.62 10.09
C LEU A 161 0.79 3.95 9.81
N ARG A 162 0.79 2.99 8.89
CA ARG A 162 -0.35 2.14 8.59
C ARG A 162 0.06 0.68 8.59
N LEU A 163 -0.71 -0.17 9.27
CA LEU A 163 -0.51 -1.61 9.18
C LEU A 163 -0.90 -2.09 7.78
N VAL A 164 -0.14 -3.02 7.25
CA VAL A 164 -0.44 -3.63 5.95
C VAL A 164 -1.10 -4.99 6.13
N ASP A 165 -2.12 -5.24 5.32
CA ASP A 165 -2.82 -6.53 5.30
C ASP A 165 -1.92 -7.60 4.68
N TYR A 166 -1.42 -7.32 3.47
CA TYR A 166 -0.51 -8.21 2.74
C TYR A 166 0.39 -7.43 1.78
N ILE A 167 1.70 -7.63 1.92
CA ILE A 167 2.72 -7.27 0.94
C ILE A 167 3.76 -8.40 0.99
N GLU A 168 3.98 -9.09 -0.13
CA GLU A 168 4.89 -10.23 -0.20
C GLU A 168 6.35 -9.74 -0.18
N TYR A 169 7.08 -10.12 0.87
CA TYR A 169 8.47 -9.69 1.04
C TYR A 169 9.37 -10.15 -0.11
N ASP A 170 9.18 -11.37 -0.60
CA ASP A 170 9.98 -11.92 -1.69
C ASP A 170 9.77 -11.15 -3.00
N LYS A 171 8.57 -10.57 -3.22
CA LYS A 171 8.32 -9.64 -4.33
C LYS A 171 9.07 -8.32 -4.15
N ILE A 172 9.21 -7.82 -2.92
CA ILE A 172 10.04 -6.64 -2.64
C ILE A 172 11.51 -6.94 -2.98
N ILE A 173 12.02 -8.11 -2.58
CA ILE A 173 13.39 -8.55 -2.91
C ILE A 173 13.60 -8.68 -4.42
N GLU A 174 12.65 -9.30 -5.12
CA GLU A 174 12.66 -9.46 -6.57
C GLU A 174 12.70 -8.10 -7.28
N TYR A 175 11.75 -7.20 -6.97
CA TYR A 175 11.64 -5.90 -7.64
C TYR A 175 12.75 -4.90 -7.26
N SER A 176 13.33 -5.05 -6.08
CA SER A 176 14.51 -4.28 -5.67
C SER A 176 15.84 -4.84 -6.20
N GLU A 177 15.82 -6.04 -6.78
CA GLU A 177 17.02 -6.77 -7.21
C GLU A 177 18.02 -6.93 -6.06
N HIS A 178 17.53 -7.19 -4.85
CA HIS A 178 18.35 -7.20 -3.65
C HIS A 178 19.23 -8.46 -3.56
N LYS A 179 20.55 -8.28 -3.64
CA LYS A 179 21.54 -9.37 -3.82
C LYS A 179 21.66 -10.36 -2.65
N GLN A 180 21.20 -9.99 -1.44
CA GLN A 180 21.37 -10.83 -0.24
C GLN A 180 20.08 -11.53 0.20
N GLY A 181 18.97 -11.34 -0.51
CA GLY A 181 17.66 -11.96 -0.20
C GLY A 181 17.04 -11.53 1.14
N ILE A 182 17.75 -10.74 1.96
CA ILE A 182 17.29 -10.23 3.25
C ILE A 182 17.87 -8.83 3.48
N PHE A 183 17.00 -7.84 3.57
CA PHE A 183 17.32 -6.51 4.07
C PHE A 183 17.75 -6.60 5.54
N ARG A 184 18.96 -6.13 5.85
CA ARG A 184 19.52 -6.16 7.22
C ARG A 184 19.45 -4.81 7.93
N HIS A 185 19.29 -3.74 7.16
CA HIS A 185 19.34 -2.37 7.64
C HIS A 185 18.47 -1.47 6.76
N TYR A 186 18.38 -0.18 7.12
CA TYR A 186 17.70 0.85 6.33
C TYR A 186 18.21 0.86 4.88
N GLU A 187 17.32 0.66 3.93
CA GLU A 187 17.67 0.68 2.51
C GLU A 187 16.72 1.57 1.71
N LEU A 188 17.17 2.80 1.42
CA LEU A 188 16.55 3.66 0.40
C LEU A 188 16.84 3.07 -0.98
N LEU A 189 15.79 2.61 -1.66
CA LEU A 189 15.88 2.02 -2.99
C LEU A 189 15.95 3.10 -4.06
N GLU A 190 16.63 2.80 -5.16
CA GLU A 190 16.66 3.67 -6.33
C GLU A 190 15.25 3.83 -6.94
N LYS A 191 15.09 4.88 -7.74
CA LYS A 191 13.78 5.26 -8.28
C LYS A 191 13.11 4.12 -9.06
N GLU A 192 13.80 3.54 -10.02
CA GLU A 192 13.22 2.51 -10.91
C GLU A 192 12.73 1.28 -10.13
N LYS A 193 13.47 0.90 -9.09
CA LYS A 193 13.13 -0.19 -8.18
C LYS A 193 11.94 0.18 -7.29
N SER A 194 11.94 1.41 -6.78
CA SER A 194 10.82 1.96 -6.01
C SER A 194 9.54 1.96 -6.84
N ASP A 195 9.58 2.40 -8.09
CA ASP A 195 8.42 2.47 -8.99
C ASP A 195 7.80 1.07 -9.24
N ARG A 196 8.62 0.03 -9.42
CA ARG A 196 8.16 -1.36 -9.55
C ARG A 196 7.45 -1.84 -8.29
N ILE A 197 8.03 -1.58 -7.13
CA ILE A 197 7.45 -1.94 -5.84
C ILE A 197 6.15 -1.17 -5.58
N PHE A 198 6.12 0.14 -5.87
CA PHE A 198 4.90 0.94 -5.75
C PHE A 198 3.77 0.40 -6.63
N LYS A 199 4.07 0.05 -7.88
CA LYS A 199 3.08 -0.57 -8.77
C LYS A 199 2.54 -1.86 -8.17
N TYR A 200 3.41 -2.71 -7.64
CA TYR A 200 3.01 -3.95 -6.97
C TYR A 200 2.15 -3.69 -5.72
N ILE A 201 2.55 -2.77 -4.85
CA ILE A 201 1.80 -2.41 -3.64
C ILE A 201 0.40 -1.91 -4.02
N ASN A 202 0.30 -1.02 -5.01
CA ASN A 202 -0.98 -0.51 -5.48
C ASN A 202 -1.88 -1.61 -6.05
N LEU A 203 -1.31 -2.64 -6.70
CA LEU A 203 -2.06 -3.78 -7.20
C LEU A 203 -2.61 -4.66 -6.06
N VAL A 204 -1.81 -4.91 -5.02
CA VAL A 204 -2.26 -5.75 -3.89
C VAL A 204 -3.17 -5.01 -2.92
N GLU A 205 -3.04 -3.69 -2.81
CA GLU A 205 -3.90 -2.86 -1.95
C GLU A 205 -5.12 -2.31 -2.71
N GLN A 206 -5.31 -2.68 -3.98
CA GLN A 206 -6.44 -2.19 -4.75
C GLN A 206 -7.76 -2.69 -4.18
N GLU A 207 -8.58 -1.73 -3.74
CA GLU A 207 -9.95 -2.00 -3.32
C GLU A 207 -10.96 -1.54 -4.35
N VAL A 208 -12.07 -2.27 -4.40
CA VAL A 208 -13.18 -2.01 -5.31
C VAL A 208 -14.47 -1.99 -4.52
N TYR A 209 -15.34 -1.03 -4.82
CA TYR A 209 -16.67 -0.92 -4.23
C TYR A 209 -17.68 -1.23 -5.32
N LEU A 210 -18.06 -2.51 -5.39
CA LEU A 210 -18.98 -3.06 -6.39
C LEU A 210 -19.99 -3.95 -5.68
N ASP A 211 -21.15 -4.18 -6.29
CA ASP A 211 -22.04 -5.27 -5.89
C ASP A 211 -21.54 -6.61 -6.46
N ASP A 212 -22.15 -7.72 -6.08
CA ASP A 212 -21.67 -9.07 -6.44
C ASP A 212 -21.52 -9.25 -7.95
N ILE A 213 -22.50 -8.75 -8.72
CA ILE A 213 -22.51 -8.82 -10.18
C ILE A 213 -21.36 -7.98 -10.76
N GLY A 214 -21.22 -6.73 -10.34
CA GLY A 214 -20.17 -5.85 -10.85
C GLY A 214 -18.77 -6.33 -10.48
N ALA A 215 -18.60 -6.94 -9.31
CA ALA A 215 -17.32 -7.51 -8.89
C ALA A 215 -16.93 -8.72 -9.73
N ASP A 216 -17.87 -9.63 -10.02
CA ASP A 216 -17.62 -10.77 -10.90
C ASP A 216 -17.23 -10.32 -12.31
N GLU A 217 -18.00 -9.41 -12.92
CA GLU A 217 -17.70 -8.89 -14.26
C GLU A 217 -16.30 -8.26 -14.29
N ARG A 218 -16.02 -7.35 -13.34
CA ARG A 218 -14.70 -6.71 -13.26
C ARG A 218 -13.58 -7.72 -13.06
N PHE A 219 -13.79 -8.72 -12.20
CA PHE A 219 -12.82 -9.78 -11.95
C PHE A 219 -12.48 -10.53 -13.24
N GLN A 220 -13.48 -10.93 -14.03
CA GLN A 220 -13.24 -11.66 -15.28
C GLN A 220 -12.45 -10.85 -16.31
N HIS A 221 -12.70 -9.54 -16.40
CA HIS A 221 -12.01 -8.63 -17.31
C HIS A 221 -10.57 -8.30 -16.89
N THR A 222 -10.30 -8.28 -15.58
CA THR A 222 -9.00 -7.82 -15.02
C THR A 222 -8.17 -8.96 -14.43
N LEU A 223 -8.58 -10.22 -14.59
CA LEU A 223 -7.97 -11.41 -13.98
C LEU A 223 -6.45 -11.50 -14.20
N ASN A 224 -5.96 -11.09 -15.37
CA ASN A 224 -4.55 -11.15 -15.72
C ASN A 224 -3.70 -10.07 -15.02
N ASP A 225 -4.32 -8.95 -14.64
CA ASP A 225 -3.65 -7.83 -13.97
C ASP A 225 -3.73 -7.92 -12.44
N ILE A 226 -4.64 -8.77 -11.92
CA ILE A 226 -4.80 -8.97 -10.49
C ILE A 226 -3.68 -9.85 -9.94
N VAL A 227 -3.09 -9.46 -8.82
CA VAL A 227 -2.17 -10.31 -8.05
C VAL A 227 -2.97 -11.13 -7.05
N ALA A 228 -2.77 -12.45 -7.03
CA ALA A 228 -3.41 -13.31 -6.04
C ALA A 228 -2.88 -13.01 -4.64
N ILE A 229 -3.78 -12.80 -3.68
CA ILE A 229 -3.43 -12.52 -2.29
C ILE A 229 -3.92 -13.71 -1.45
N PRO A 230 -3.03 -14.61 -1.01
CA PRO A 230 -3.45 -15.81 -0.29
C PRO A 230 -4.13 -15.49 1.05
N SER A 231 -3.83 -14.31 1.63
CA SER A 231 -4.15 -13.86 2.99
C SER A 231 -3.73 -14.88 4.06
N THR A 232 -3.16 -14.41 5.16
CA THR A 232 -2.65 -15.32 6.20
C THR A 232 -3.11 -14.95 7.60
N LYS A 233 -3.98 -13.95 7.74
CA LYS A 233 -4.42 -13.44 9.04
C LYS A 233 -5.83 -12.84 8.97
N PRO A 234 -6.57 -12.85 10.09
CA PRO A 234 -7.77 -12.02 10.26
C PRO A 234 -7.46 -10.54 10.01
N ILE A 235 -8.40 -9.83 9.39
CA ILE A 235 -8.33 -8.39 9.11
C ILE A 235 -9.58 -7.75 9.69
N PHE A 236 -9.48 -6.58 10.31
CA PHE A 236 -10.66 -5.88 10.82
C PHE A 236 -11.56 -5.43 9.67
N ALA A 237 -12.88 -5.44 9.92
CA ALA A 237 -13.85 -4.94 8.96
C ALA A 237 -13.56 -3.48 8.62
N LYS A 238 -13.65 -3.14 7.33
CA LYS A 238 -13.55 -1.76 6.84
C LYS A 238 -14.95 -1.17 6.70
N ASN A 239 -15.05 0.14 6.85
CA ASN A 239 -16.32 0.84 6.71
C ASN A 239 -16.84 0.75 5.26
N PRO A 240 -18.15 0.56 5.06
CA PRO A 240 -18.74 0.63 3.74
C PRO A 240 -18.85 2.07 3.26
N ILE A 241 -19.10 2.23 1.97
CA ILE A 241 -19.56 3.50 1.38
C ILE A 241 -21.05 3.44 1.08
N GLU A 242 -21.70 4.59 1.05
CA GLU A 242 -23.06 4.75 0.53
C GLU A 242 -23.01 4.98 -0.98
N GLN A 243 -23.66 4.11 -1.75
CA GLN A 243 -23.78 4.24 -3.20
C GLN A 243 -25.20 3.87 -3.63
N ASN A 244 -25.91 4.79 -4.29
CA ASN A 244 -27.30 4.60 -4.74
C ASN A 244 -28.26 4.13 -3.62
N GLY A 245 -28.08 4.62 -2.40
CA GLY A 245 -28.89 4.24 -1.22
C GLY A 245 -28.62 2.83 -0.69
N ARG A 246 -27.49 2.22 -1.08
CA ARG A 246 -27.03 0.93 -0.57
C ARG A 246 -25.64 1.08 0.04
N ARG A 247 -25.41 0.34 1.13
CA ARG A 247 -24.09 0.20 1.75
C ARG A 247 -23.28 -0.84 0.97
N ILE A 248 -22.13 -0.42 0.43
CA ILE A 248 -21.21 -1.28 -0.32
C ILE A 248 -19.91 -1.39 0.45
N PHE A 249 -19.58 -2.62 0.86
CA PHE A 249 -18.33 -2.93 1.53
C PHE A 249 -17.18 -3.10 0.52
N PRO A 250 -15.95 -2.68 0.87
CA PRO A 250 -14.80 -2.81 0.00
C PRO A 250 -14.45 -4.27 -0.26
N ARG A 251 -13.92 -4.52 -1.46
CA ARG A 251 -13.46 -5.84 -1.90
C ARG A 251 -12.06 -5.75 -2.46
N ASN A 252 -11.27 -6.79 -2.22
CA ASN A 252 -9.97 -6.98 -2.82
C ASN A 252 -10.03 -8.16 -3.80
N LEU A 253 -9.92 -7.86 -5.10
CA LEU A 253 -9.98 -8.87 -6.15
C LEU A 253 -8.83 -9.89 -6.07
N GLY A 254 -7.72 -9.55 -5.39
CA GLY A 254 -6.64 -10.47 -5.11
C GLY A 254 -7.05 -11.64 -4.19
N TYR A 255 -7.95 -11.41 -3.23
CA TYR A 255 -8.51 -12.49 -2.40
C TYR A 255 -9.40 -13.42 -3.22
N ALA A 256 -10.21 -12.87 -4.14
CA ALA A 256 -11.01 -13.65 -5.07
C ALA A 256 -10.13 -14.51 -6.00
N LYS A 257 -9.05 -13.92 -6.56
CA LYS A 257 -8.09 -14.65 -7.39
C LYS A 257 -7.43 -15.79 -6.63
N ALA A 258 -6.95 -15.53 -5.41
CA ALA A 258 -6.35 -16.56 -4.58
C ALA A 258 -7.32 -17.71 -4.25
N ALA A 259 -8.60 -17.41 -3.99
CA ALA A 259 -9.60 -18.43 -3.73
C ALA A 259 -9.86 -19.31 -4.96
N ILE A 260 -9.95 -18.72 -6.15
CA ILE A 260 -10.13 -19.44 -7.43
C ILE A 260 -8.89 -20.28 -7.78
N GLU A 261 -7.69 -19.73 -7.61
CA GLU A 261 -6.44 -20.45 -7.85
C GLU A 261 -6.28 -21.63 -6.87
N ARG A 262 -6.61 -21.45 -5.59
CA ARG A 262 -6.64 -22.53 -4.58
C ARG A 262 -7.61 -23.64 -4.97
N ALA A 263 -8.73 -23.31 -5.60
CA ALA A 263 -9.70 -24.29 -6.11
C ALA A 263 -9.28 -24.87 -7.48
N ALA A 264 -8.12 -24.51 -8.01
CA ALA A 264 -7.62 -24.91 -9.33
C ALA A 264 -8.62 -24.64 -10.47
N TYR A 265 -9.35 -23.51 -10.40
CA TYR A 265 -10.40 -23.15 -11.36
C TYR A 265 -11.53 -24.19 -11.48
N LYS A 266 -11.84 -24.89 -10.38
CA LYS A 266 -12.93 -25.87 -10.30
C LYS A 266 -13.99 -25.43 -9.29
N CYS A 267 -15.23 -25.86 -9.53
CA CYS A 267 -16.32 -25.63 -8.60
C CYS A 267 -16.08 -26.42 -7.29
N GLU A 268 -16.18 -25.74 -6.15
CA GLU A 268 -15.95 -26.34 -4.84
C GLU A 268 -17.13 -27.19 -4.33
N ILE A 269 -18.31 -27.04 -4.94
CA ILE A 269 -19.45 -27.94 -4.69
C ILE A 269 -19.18 -29.29 -5.35
N ASN A 270 -18.84 -29.30 -6.64
CA ASN A 270 -18.47 -30.51 -7.36
C ASN A 270 -17.37 -30.20 -8.39
N GLN A 271 -16.21 -30.86 -8.25
CA GLN A 271 -15.05 -30.64 -9.10
C GLN A 271 -15.23 -31.11 -10.55
N ASP A 272 -16.23 -31.95 -10.82
CA ASP A 272 -16.54 -32.48 -12.15
C ASP A 272 -17.43 -31.55 -12.97
N HIS A 273 -18.04 -30.54 -12.34
CA HIS A 273 -18.82 -29.54 -13.06
C HIS A 273 -17.99 -28.85 -14.14
N LYS A 274 -18.54 -28.81 -15.35
CA LYS A 274 -17.92 -28.18 -16.51
C LYS A 274 -18.52 -26.81 -16.82
N SER A 275 -17.67 -25.89 -17.26
CA SER A 275 -18.05 -24.63 -17.89
C SER A 275 -17.14 -24.38 -19.10
N PHE A 276 -17.38 -23.29 -19.81
CA PHE A 276 -16.53 -22.89 -20.93
C PHE A 276 -15.13 -22.47 -20.47
N ILE A 277 -14.17 -22.44 -21.38
CA ILE A 277 -12.82 -21.94 -21.10
C ILE A 277 -12.83 -20.41 -21.21
N SER A 278 -12.43 -19.74 -20.14
CA SER A 278 -12.32 -18.28 -20.10
C SER A 278 -11.16 -17.82 -20.98
N ASN A 279 -11.39 -16.79 -21.78
CA ASN A 279 -10.34 -16.19 -22.61
C ASN A 279 -9.28 -15.46 -21.76
N SER A 280 -9.64 -14.91 -20.59
CA SER A 280 -8.68 -14.21 -19.74
C SER A 280 -7.74 -15.19 -19.04
N SER A 281 -8.28 -16.22 -18.38
CA SER A 281 -7.46 -17.17 -17.61
C SER A 281 -6.93 -18.35 -18.43
N GLN A 282 -7.49 -18.64 -19.61
CA GLN A 282 -7.26 -19.88 -20.36
C GLN A 282 -7.55 -21.16 -19.53
N LYS A 283 -8.40 -21.02 -18.51
CA LYS A 283 -8.88 -22.09 -17.63
C LYS A 283 -10.41 -22.14 -17.66
N GLN A 284 -10.97 -23.15 -17.02
CA GLN A 284 -12.40 -23.26 -16.83
C GLN A 284 -12.97 -22.02 -16.13
N TYR A 285 -14.08 -21.50 -16.65
CA TYR A 285 -14.74 -20.32 -16.13
C TYR A 285 -15.45 -20.61 -14.80
N VAL A 286 -15.12 -19.84 -13.77
CA VAL A 286 -15.70 -19.93 -12.43
C VAL A 286 -15.85 -18.52 -11.86
N GLU A 287 -16.78 -18.37 -10.93
CA GLU A 287 -17.15 -17.13 -10.26
C GLU A 287 -16.72 -17.23 -8.79
N ALA A 288 -16.29 -16.10 -8.22
CA ALA A 288 -15.91 -16.02 -6.82
C ALA A 288 -17.13 -15.57 -6.02
N HIS A 289 -17.52 -16.36 -5.03
CA HIS A 289 -18.70 -16.06 -4.23
C HIS A 289 -18.34 -15.99 -2.74
N HIS A 290 -18.72 -14.91 -2.06
CA HIS A 290 -18.60 -14.83 -0.60
C HIS A 290 -19.62 -15.77 0.04
N PHE A 291 -19.14 -16.81 0.71
CA PHE A 291 -19.93 -17.84 1.38
C PHE A 291 -20.81 -17.27 2.49
N ILE A 292 -20.31 -16.31 3.27
CA ILE A 292 -21.13 -15.40 4.07
C ILE A 292 -21.21 -14.09 3.27
N PRO A 293 -22.40 -13.68 2.77
CA PRO A 293 -22.54 -12.48 1.95
C PRO A 293 -22.08 -11.23 2.68
N LEU A 294 -21.40 -10.32 1.97
CA LEU A 294 -20.83 -9.09 2.56
C LEU A 294 -21.90 -8.14 3.13
N LYS A 295 -23.17 -8.27 2.75
CA LYS A 295 -24.28 -7.49 3.34
C LYS A 295 -24.42 -7.70 4.85
N PHE A 296 -23.89 -8.81 5.39
CA PHE A 296 -23.87 -9.13 6.81
C PHE A 296 -22.57 -8.72 7.52
N GLN A 297 -21.70 -7.92 6.87
CA GLN A 297 -20.41 -7.55 7.45
C GLN A 297 -20.52 -6.86 8.82
N ASP A 298 -21.59 -6.12 9.10
CA ASP A 298 -21.76 -5.45 10.39
C ASP A 298 -21.94 -6.41 11.57
N ASP A 299 -22.32 -7.67 11.30
CA ASP A 299 -22.44 -8.72 12.33
C ASP A 299 -21.06 -9.29 12.72
N PHE A 300 -19.98 -8.89 12.02
CA PHE A 300 -18.64 -9.40 12.23
C PHE A 300 -17.62 -8.29 12.44
N LEU A 301 -16.83 -8.42 13.51
CA LEU A 301 -15.68 -7.53 13.78
C LEU A 301 -14.56 -7.65 12.73
N TYR A 302 -14.41 -8.83 12.15
CA TYR A 302 -13.40 -9.12 11.13
C TYR A 302 -14.02 -9.15 9.73
N SER A 303 -13.23 -8.77 8.72
CA SER A 303 -13.65 -8.67 7.33
C SER A 303 -14.13 -10.02 6.80
N LEU A 304 -15.33 -10.02 6.21
CA LEU A 304 -15.88 -11.11 5.41
C LEU A 304 -15.24 -11.18 4.02
N ASP A 305 -14.58 -10.12 3.55
CA ASP A 305 -13.79 -10.15 2.32
C ASP A 305 -12.40 -10.73 2.56
N VAL A 306 -12.36 -12.05 2.75
CA VAL A 306 -11.14 -12.83 2.99
C VAL A 306 -11.21 -14.16 2.23
N PRO A 307 -10.06 -14.73 1.80
CA PRO A 307 -10.03 -16.00 1.05
C PRO A 307 -10.71 -17.18 1.77
N ALA A 308 -10.79 -17.13 3.10
CA ALA A 308 -11.51 -18.13 3.90
C ALA A 308 -13.01 -18.15 3.64
N ASN A 309 -13.59 -16.98 3.37
CA ASN A 309 -15.00 -16.78 3.09
C ASN A 309 -15.32 -16.76 1.59
N ILE A 310 -14.34 -16.85 0.69
CA ILE A 310 -14.59 -16.86 -0.76
C ILE A 310 -14.49 -18.29 -1.31
N VAL A 311 -15.54 -18.73 -2.01
CA VAL A 311 -15.63 -20.04 -2.69
C VAL A 311 -15.62 -19.87 -4.20
N SER A 312 -15.01 -20.82 -4.92
CA SER A 312 -15.03 -20.87 -6.38
C SER A 312 -16.20 -21.73 -6.86
N LEU A 313 -17.09 -21.17 -7.67
CA LEU A 313 -18.30 -21.84 -8.13
C LEU A 313 -18.41 -21.80 -9.66
N CYS A 314 -19.00 -22.83 -10.26
CA CYS A 314 -19.45 -22.72 -11.65
C CYS A 314 -20.72 -21.84 -11.73
N PRO A 315 -21.04 -21.25 -12.90
CA PRO A 315 -22.18 -20.32 -13.03
C PRO A 315 -23.53 -20.91 -12.58
N ASN A 316 -23.73 -22.22 -12.78
CA ASN A 316 -24.96 -22.89 -12.37
C ASN A 316 -25.06 -22.98 -10.84
N CYS A 317 -23.97 -23.37 -10.17
CA CYS A 317 -23.91 -23.45 -8.72
C CYS A 317 -24.02 -22.08 -8.06
N HIS A 318 -23.37 -21.07 -8.63
CA HIS A 318 -23.47 -19.70 -8.14
C HIS A 318 -24.91 -19.18 -8.19
N ARG A 319 -25.59 -19.36 -9.34
CA ARG A 319 -27.02 -19.03 -9.47
C ARG A 319 -27.92 -19.86 -8.56
N LEU A 320 -27.59 -21.13 -8.31
CA LEU A 320 -28.34 -21.98 -7.38
C LEU A 320 -28.35 -21.36 -5.97
N ILE A 321 -27.20 -20.90 -5.48
CA ILE A 321 -27.09 -20.24 -4.16
C ILE A 321 -27.97 -18.99 -4.08
N HIS A 322 -28.02 -18.18 -5.14
CA HIS A 322 -28.82 -16.95 -5.14
C HIS A 322 -30.33 -17.22 -5.30
N PHE A 323 -30.72 -18.04 -6.29
CA PHE A 323 -32.09 -18.07 -6.80
C PHE A 323 -32.88 -19.35 -6.54
N ALA A 324 -32.24 -20.45 -6.12
CA ALA A 324 -32.98 -21.69 -5.87
C ALA A 324 -33.86 -21.60 -4.62
N SER A 325 -34.77 -22.56 -4.44
CA SER A 325 -35.52 -22.68 -3.20
C SER A 325 -34.58 -22.99 -2.03
N PHE A 326 -34.94 -22.56 -0.82
CA PHE A 326 -34.11 -22.79 0.37
C PHE A 326 -33.78 -24.28 0.58
N ASN A 327 -34.72 -25.19 0.30
CA ASN A 327 -34.49 -26.64 0.39
C ASN A 327 -33.37 -27.14 -0.53
N GLU A 328 -33.26 -26.58 -1.75
CA GLU A 328 -32.17 -26.90 -2.67
C GLU A 328 -30.85 -26.26 -2.25
N LYS A 329 -30.89 -25.02 -1.72
CA LYS A 329 -29.70 -24.36 -1.15
C LYS A 329 -29.13 -25.14 0.04
N LYS A 330 -29.98 -25.69 0.91
CA LYS A 330 -29.58 -26.34 2.17
C LYS A 330 -28.49 -27.41 1.98
N LYS A 331 -28.64 -28.25 0.95
CA LYS A 331 -27.68 -29.33 0.64
C LYS A 331 -26.29 -28.79 0.32
N ILE A 332 -26.21 -27.75 -0.53
CA ILE A 332 -24.93 -27.18 -0.94
C ILE A 332 -24.32 -26.28 0.13
N LEU A 333 -25.14 -25.57 0.92
CA LEU A 333 -24.70 -24.76 2.05
C LEU A 333 -24.07 -25.65 3.12
N LEU A 334 -24.68 -26.79 3.45
CA LEU A 334 -24.11 -27.76 4.40
C LEU A 334 -22.76 -28.30 3.93
N HIS A 335 -22.63 -28.63 2.65
CA HIS A 335 -21.38 -29.11 2.06
C HIS A 335 -20.28 -28.05 2.14
N LEU A 336 -20.58 -26.80 1.78
CA LEU A 336 -19.61 -25.69 1.89
C LEU A 336 -19.28 -25.37 3.35
N PHE A 337 -20.26 -25.36 4.24
CA PHE A 337 -20.07 -25.13 5.68
C PHE A 337 -19.07 -26.11 6.27
N ASN A 338 -19.25 -27.41 6.03
CA ASN A 338 -18.35 -28.45 6.51
C ASN A 338 -16.92 -28.30 5.99
N LYS A 339 -16.74 -27.74 4.78
CA LYS A 339 -15.41 -27.44 4.22
C LYS A 339 -14.80 -26.15 4.76
N ARG A 340 -15.61 -25.21 5.25
CA ARG A 340 -15.17 -23.83 5.53
C ARG A 340 -15.11 -23.46 7.01
N LYS A 341 -15.87 -24.10 7.88
CA LYS A 341 -15.98 -23.74 9.32
C LYS A 341 -14.62 -23.56 10.01
N ASP A 342 -13.68 -24.49 9.83
CA ASP A 342 -12.36 -24.42 10.47
C ASP A 342 -11.51 -23.29 9.89
N PHE A 343 -11.68 -22.97 8.62
CA PHE A 343 -10.95 -21.89 7.96
C PHE A 343 -11.50 -20.53 8.38
N LEU A 344 -12.82 -20.38 8.45
CA LEU A 344 -13.50 -19.19 8.96
C LEU A 344 -13.13 -18.91 10.43
N GLN A 345 -13.07 -19.95 11.27
CA GLN A 345 -12.61 -19.82 12.66
C GLN A 345 -11.19 -19.27 12.78
N LYS A 346 -10.25 -19.71 11.92
CA LYS A 346 -8.88 -19.15 11.89
C LYS A 346 -8.85 -17.67 11.52
N TYR A 347 -9.87 -17.20 10.80
CA TYR A 347 -10.09 -15.80 10.43
C TYR A 347 -10.94 -15.03 11.45
N LYS A 348 -11.29 -15.65 12.58
CA LYS A 348 -12.14 -15.08 13.64
C LYS A 348 -13.54 -14.68 13.14
N ILE A 349 -14.06 -15.48 12.22
CA ILE A 349 -15.42 -15.38 11.66
C ILE A 349 -16.17 -16.67 12.06
N PRO A 350 -16.46 -16.90 13.35
CA PRO A 350 -17.25 -18.07 13.74
C PRO A 350 -18.67 -17.96 13.19
N ILE A 351 -19.22 -19.07 12.72
CA ILE A 351 -20.62 -19.17 12.30
C ILE A 351 -21.09 -20.61 12.51
N THR A 352 -22.34 -20.78 12.91
CA THR A 352 -23.04 -22.07 13.03
C THR A 352 -23.78 -22.42 11.74
N GLU A 353 -24.26 -23.66 11.63
CA GLU A 353 -25.07 -24.08 10.49
C GLU A 353 -26.42 -23.34 10.47
N GLU A 354 -27.01 -23.14 11.65
CA GLU A 354 -28.29 -22.46 11.84
C GLU A 354 -28.21 -20.98 11.44
N GLU A 355 -27.20 -20.25 11.93
CA GLU A 355 -26.97 -18.84 11.55
C GLU A 355 -26.76 -18.69 10.03
N LEU A 356 -26.00 -19.61 9.42
CA LEU A 356 -25.81 -19.62 7.97
C LEU A 356 -27.14 -19.82 7.24
N TYR A 357 -28.00 -20.71 7.71
CA TYR A 357 -29.30 -20.93 7.11
C TYR A 357 -30.23 -19.72 7.21
N GLU A 358 -30.21 -19.00 8.33
CA GLU A 358 -30.96 -17.75 8.49
C GLU A 358 -30.50 -16.70 7.46
N ILE A 359 -29.19 -16.53 7.29
CA ILE A 359 -28.56 -15.64 6.30
C ILE A 359 -29.05 -15.88 4.86
N TYR A 360 -29.30 -17.14 4.49
CA TYR A 360 -29.72 -17.53 3.13
C TYR A 360 -31.23 -17.70 2.95
N ASN A 361 -31.99 -17.64 4.04
CA ASN A 361 -33.45 -17.66 4.05
C ASN A 361 -34.07 -16.25 4.15
N SER A 362 -33.27 -15.24 4.50
CA SER A 362 -33.60 -13.80 4.46
C SER A 362 -33.52 -13.22 3.05
#